data_AF-A0A3P7EIM2-F1
#
_entry.id   AF-A0A3P7EIM2-F1
#
_cell.length_a   1.000
_cell.length_b   1.000
_cell.length_c   1.000
_cell.angle_alpha   90.00
_cell.angle_beta   90.00
_cell.angle_gamma   90.00
#
_symmetry.space_group_name_H-M   'P 1'
#
loop_
_entity.id
_entity.type
_entity.pdbx_description
1 polymer ?
#
loop_
_entity_poly.entity_id
_entity_poly.type
_entity_poly.pdbx_seq_one_letter_code
_entity_poly.pdbx_strand_id
1 'polypeptide(L)'
;MGTNRRQWCNGQHGCLPSNRRGLWPPFRISYNSVSTHTILLYIMLAYDLVIVMIATGLLRALLTFDKQIVRMHLYFDYFALAFNVITLVLFLPALFLPNSEGRNFANVLLTVCFVTQIPLQIWAITVLRSCLEFFVLVHVLVELAER
;
A
#
# COMPACT_ATOMS: atom_id res chain seq x y z
N MET A 1 -47.10 -42.21 8.81
CA MET A 1 -47.37 -41.24 9.90
C MET A 1 -46.55 -39.99 9.63
N GLY A 2 -47.15 -38.98 9.00
CA GLY A 2 -46.46 -37.77 8.54
C GLY A 2 -46.30 -36.75 9.66
N THR A 3 -45.06 -36.40 10.00
CA THR A 3 -44.71 -35.42 11.03
C THR A 3 -45.02 -33.99 10.56
N ASN A 4 -46.10 -33.45 11.11
CA ASN A 4 -46.63 -32.12 10.86
C ASN A 4 -45.77 -31.05 11.56
N ARG A 5 -44.74 -30.51 10.87
CA ARG A 5 -43.92 -29.41 11.39
C ARG A 5 -44.57 -28.07 11.04
N ARG A 6 -45.26 -27.48 12.03
CA ARG A 6 -45.88 -26.15 11.96
C ARG A 6 -44.84 -25.08 11.62
N GLN A 7 -44.90 -24.53 10.41
CA GLN A 7 -44.30 -23.24 10.06
C GLN A 7 -45.20 -22.13 10.63
N TRP A 8 -44.69 -21.38 11.60
CA TRP A 8 -45.30 -20.16 12.08
C TRP A 8 -44.91 -19.02 11.12
N CYS A 9 -45.77 -18.68 10.17
CA CYS A 9 -45.63 -17.45 9.39
C CYS A 9 -46.70 -16.47 9.88
N ASN A 10 -46.24 -15.40 10.55
CA ASN A 10 -47.10 -14.29 10.96
C ASN A 10 -47.24 -13.35 9.76
N GLY A 11 -48.48 -13.14 9.30
CA GLY A 11 -48.84 -12.76 7.92
C GLY A 11 -48.43 -11.38 7.40
N GLN A 12 -47.35 -10.75 7.88
CA GLN A 12 -46.89 -9.44 7.38
C GLN A 12 -45.37 -9.28 7.23
N HIS A 13 -44.54 -10.20 7.74
CA HIS A 13 -43.09 -10.15 7.52
C HIS A 13 -42.56 -11.56 7.25
N GLY A 14 -41.85 -11.70 6.12
CA GLY A 14 -41.46 -12.98 5.52
C GLY A 14 -40.82 -14.01 6.46
N CYS A 15 -40.99 -15.28 6.11
CA CYS A 15 -40.57 -16.41 6.93
C CYS A 15 -39.02 -16.47 7.01
N LEU A 16 -38.46 -16.27 8.21
CA LEU A 16 -37.03 -16.41 8.49
C LEU A 16 -36.62 -17.89 8.61
N PRO A 17 -35.54 -18.34 7.95
CA PRO A 17 -35.05 -19.70 8.12
C PRO A 17 -34.42 -19.85 9.53
N SER A 18 -35.10 -20.64 10.35
CA SER A 18 -34.59 -21.18 11.61
C SER A 18 -33.49 -22.21 11.33
N ASN A 19 -32.24 -21.77 11.13
CA ASN A 19 -31.05 -22.58 11.38
C ASN A 19 -29.76 -21.77 11.26
N ARG A 20 -29.07 -21.51 12.38
CA ARG A 20 -27.64 -21.76 12.60
C ARG A 20 -27.13 -20.91 13.77
N ARG A 21 -26.51 -21.61 14.72
CA ARG A 21 -25.58 -21.07 15.71
C ARG A 21 -24.46 -20.32 14.97
N GLY A 22 -24.62 -19.01 14.79
CA GLY A 22 -23.60 -18.10 14.27
C GLY A 22 -23.04 -17.29 15.43
N LEU A 23 -21.97 -17.80 16.03
CA LEU A 23 -21.17 -17.04 16.99
C LEU A 23 -20.54 -15.89 16.19
N TRP A 24 -21.07 -14.68 16.39
CA TRP A 24 -20.67 -13.38 15.81
C TRP A 24 -21.30 -13.03 14.45
N PRO A 25 -21.86 -11.81 14.30
CA PRO A 25 -22.15 -11.26 12.99
C PRO A 25 -20.83 -11.12 12.22
N PRO A 26 -20.78 -11.41 10.91
CA PRO A 26 -19.59 -11.14 10.12
C PRO A 26 -19.29 -9.64 10.25
N PHE A 27 -18.05 -9.30 10.60
CA PHE A 27 -17.52 -7.94 10.52
C PHE A 27 -17.69 -7.45 9.08
N ARG A 28 -18.84 -6.82 8.79
CA ARG A 28 -19.10 -6.16 7.51
C ARG A 28 -18.37 -4.83 7.53
N ILE A 29 -17.04 -4.87 7.42
CA ILE A 29 -16.29 -3.72 6.93
C ILE A 29 -16.77 -3.52 5.50
N SER A 30 -17.64 -2.53 5.31
CA SER A 30 -18.07 -2.13 3.98
C SER A 30 -16.84 -1.67 3.20
N TYR A 31 -16.28 -2.57 2.39
CA TYR A 31 -15.18 -2.26 1.48
C TYR A 31 -15.55 -1.12 0.52
N ASN A 32 -16.85 -0.93 0.26
CA ASN A 32 -17.41 0.17 -0.52
C ASN A 32 -17.28 1.55 0.15
N SER A 33 -17.13 1.59 1.47
CA SER A 33 -16.83 2.83 2.19
C SER A 33 -15.32 3.08 2.15
N VAL A 34 -14.52 2.08 2.54
CA VAL A 34 -13.06 2.23 2.65
C VAL A 34 -12.37 2.58 1.32
N SER A 35 -12.80 2.00 0.19
CA SER A 35 -12.14 2.21 -1.11
C SER A 35 -12.52 3.51 -1.83
N THR A 36 -13.60 4.18 -1.43
CA THR A 36 -14.15 5.36 -2.13
C THR A 36 -14.13 6.62 -1.27
N HIS A 37 -13.77 6.50 0.01
CA HIS A 37 -13.67 7.66 0.88
C HIS A 37 -12.44 8.47 0.53
N THR A 38 -12.65 9.79 0.42
CA THR A 38 -11.67 10.88 0.37
C THR A 38 -10.44 10.65 1.24
N ILE A 39 -10.57 9.87 2.32
CA ILE A 39 -9.50 9.39 3.19
C ILE A 39 -8.38 8.67 2.42
N LEU A 40 -8.67 7.75 1.50
CA LEU A 40 -7.61 7.09 0.71
C LEU A 40 -6.91 8.08 -0.23
N LEU A 41 -7.65 9.01 -0.83
CA LEU A 41 -7.06 10.07 -1.65
C LEU A 41 -6.18 11.01 -0.81
N TYR A 42 -6.59 11.35 0.41
CA TYR A 42 -5.76 12.12 1.34
C TYR A 42 -4.51 11.35 1.76
N ILE A 43 -4.60 10.02 1.97
CA ILE A 43 -3.45 9.18 2.29
C ILE A 43 -2.47 9.12 1.11
N MET A 44 -2.98 8.91 -0.11
CA MET A 44 -2.15 8.92 -1.33
C MET A 44 -1.51 10.29 -1.56
N LEU A 45 -2.27 11.38 -1.40
CA LEU A 45 -1.75 12.74 -1.51
C LEU A 45 -0.69 13.03 -0.45
N ALA A 46 -0.92 12.60 0.80
CA ALA A 46 0.07 12.75 1.86
C ALA A 46 1.34 11.95 1.55
N TYR A 47 1.19 10.73 1.01
CA TYR A 47 2.30 9.90 0.58
C TYR A 47 3.09 10.56 -0.57
N ASP A 48 2.41 11.09 -1.59
CA ASP A 48 3.02 11.81 -2.70
C ASP A 48 3.76 13.07 -2.21
N LEU A 49 3.17 13.83 -1.29
CA LEU A 49 3.81 14.99 -0.68
C LEU A 49 5.08 14.60 0.09
N VAL A 50 5.04 13.50 0.84
CA VAL A 50 6.24 12.99 1.54
C VAL A 50 7.30 12.58 0.52
N ILE A 51 6.94 11.90 -0.57
CA ILE A 51 7.89 11.55 -1.65
C ILE A 51 8.51 12.81 -2.24
N VAL A 52 7.73 13.84 -2.56
CA VAL A 52 8.25 15.10 -3.11
C VAL A 52 9.18 15.81 -2.12
N MET A 53 8.84 15.83 -0.83
CA MET A 53 9.71 16.39 0.21
C MET A 53 11.04 15.63 0.31
N ILE A 54 11.00 14.31 0.22
CA ILE A 54 12.18 13.46 0.31
C ILE A 54 13.02 13.53 -0.99
N ALA A 55 12.39 13.66 -2.16
CA ALA A 55 13.05 13.88 -3.45
C ALA A 55 13.71 15.26 -3.55
N THR A 56 13.07 16.31 -3.03
CA THR A 56 13.70 17.64 -2.93
C THR A 56 14.86 17.64 -1.94
N GLY A 57 14.74 16.89 -0.84
CA GLY A 57 15.85 16.60 0.07
C GLY A 57 17.01 15.90 -0.63
N LEU A 58 16.72 14.90 -1.48
CA LEU A 58 17.74 14.23 -2.29
C LEU A 58 18.42 15.17 -3.27
N LEU A 59 17.66 15.99 -3.98
CA LEU A 59 18.24 16.97 -4.91
C LEU A 59 19.21 17.91 -4.18
N ARG A 60 18.84 18.41 -2.99
CA ARG A 60 19.74 19.20 -2.16
C ARG A 60 20.96 18.39 -1.68
N ALA A 61 20.76 17.16 -1.25
CA ALA A 61 21.85 16.29 -0.82
C ALA A 61 22.86 16.04 -1.94
N LEU A 62 22.36 15.86 -3.16
CA LEU A 62 23.19 15.61 -4.32
C LEU A 62 24.01 16.85 -4.70
N LEU A 63 23.42 18.04 -4.58
CA LEU A 63 24.10 19.31 -4.85
C LEU A 63 25.12 19.68 -3.76
N THR A 64 24.84 19.36 -2.50
CA THR A 64 25.72 19.67 -1.35
C THR A 64 26.72 18.56 -1.05
N PHE A 65 26.70 17.45 -1.81
CA PHE A 65 27.48 16.23 -1.54
C PHE A 65 27.31 15.70 -0.10
N ASP A 66 26.11 15.88 0.47
CA ASP A 66 25.83 15.47 1.84
C ASP A 66 25.44 13.99 1.92
N LYS A 67 26.41 13.17 2.32
CA LYS A 67 26.23 11.71 2.50
C LYS A 67 25.16 11.35 3.53
N GLN A 68 24.90 12.20 4.53
CA GLN A 68 23.92 11.90 5.58
C GLN A 68 22.50 11.95 5.04
N ILE A 69 22.18 12.97 4.25
CA ILE A 69 20.83 13.13 3.68
C ILE A 69 20.56 12.01 2.65
N VAL A 70 21.53 11.66 1.81
CA VAL A 70 21.39 10.53 0.87
C VAL A 70 21.15 9.21 1.62
N ARG A 71 21.86 8.99 2.75
CA ARG A 71 21.64 7.79 3.58
C ARG A 71 20.24 7.77 4.22
N MET A 72 19.76 8.92 4.70
CA MET A 72 18.41 9.05 5.24
C MET A 72 17.35 8.71 4.17
N HIS A 73 17.53 9.22 2.96
CA HIS A 73 16.66 8.90 1.82
C HIS A 73 16.68 7.40 1.50
N LEU A 74 17.85 6.75 1.53
CA LEU A 74 17.96 5.30 1.31
C LEU A 74 17.16 4.49 2.33
N TYR A 75 17.24 4.86 3.61
CA TYR A 75 16.46 4.21 4.66
C TYR A 75 14.96 4.41 4.47
N PHE A 76 14.55 5.61 4.03
CA PHE A 76 13.17 5.90 3.71
C PHE A 76 12.67 5.04 2.54
N ASP A 77 13.45 4.88 1.47
CA ASP A 77 13.07 4.02 0.34
C ASP A 77 12.91 2.56 0.74
N TYR A 78 13.78 2.04 1.62
CA TYR A 78 13.62 0.70 2.18
C TYR A 78 12.33 0.55 3.00
N PHE A 79 12.01 1.55 3.80
CA PHE A 79 10.78 1.56 4.59
C PHE A 79 9.53 1.62 3.67
N ALA A 80 9.56 2.49 2.67
CA ALA A 80 8.49 2.63 1.68
C ALA A 80 8.28 1.33 0.87
N LEU A 81 9.36 0.65 0.50
CA LEU A 81 9.32 -0.65 -0.16
C LEU A 81 8.68 -1.71 0.75
N ALA A 82 9.09 -1.79 2.02
CA ALA A 82 8.51 -2.73 2.97
C ALA A 82 7.00 -2.48 3.15
N PHE A 83 6.60 -1.21 3.29
CA PHE A 83 5.20 -0.82 3.39
C PHE A 83 4.40 -1.23 2.14
N ASN A 84 4.93 -0.98 0.94
CA ASN A 84 4.28 -1.37 -0.31
C ASN A 84 4.14 -2.88 -0.48
N VAL A 85 5.15 -3.66 -0.09
CA VAL A 85 5.08 -5.13 -0.10
C VAL A 85 4.02 -5.64 0.87
N ILE A 86 3.99 -5.13 2.10
CA ILE A 86 2.98 -5.51 3.10
C ILE A 86 1.58 -5.17 2.58
N THR A 87 1.41 -3.97 2.04
CA THR A 87 0.14 -3.51 1.50
C THR A 87 -0.31 -4.38 0.33
N LEU A 88 0.58 -4.72 -0.61
CA LEU A 88 0.27 -5.64 -1.71
C LEU A 88 -0.20 -7.00 -1.20
N VAL A 89 0.48 -7.59 -0.20
CA VAL A 89 0.10 -8.87 0.40
C VAL A 89 -1.28 -8.79 1.05
N LEU A 90 -1.61 -7.68 1.71
CA LEU A 90 -2.93 -7.46 2.32
C LEU A 90 -4.04 -7.26 1.28
N PHE A 91 -3.75 -6.64 0.13
CA PHE A 91 -4.71 -6.45 -0.94
C PHE A 91 -4.90 -7.69 -1.83
N LEU A 92 -3.96 -8.64 -1.81
CA LEU A 92 -3.99 -9.84 -2.63
C LEU A 92 -5.26 -10.71 -2.38
N PRO A 93 -5.70 -10.95 -1.13
CA PRO A 93 -6.99 -11.60 -0.85
C PRO A 93 -8.21 -10.83 -1.36
N ALA A 94 -8.15 -9.50 -1.40
CA ALA A 94 -9.26 -8.65 -1.87
C ALA A 94 -9.52 -8.79 -3.38
N LEU A 95 -8.52 -9.29 -4.14
CA LEU A 95 -8.65 -9.60 -5.56
C LEU A 95 -9.43 -10.90 -5.81
N PHE A 96 -9.36 -11.87 -4.90
CA PHE A 96 -10.02 -13.18 -5.06
C PHE A 96 -11.49 -13.20 -4.60
N LEU A 97 -11.95 -12.16 -3.90
CA LEU A 97 -13.33 -12.04 -3.45
C LEU A 97 -14.22 -11.50 -4.59
N PRO A 98 -15.30 -12.20 -4.96
CA PRO A 98 -16.21 -11.74 -6.00
C PRO A 98 -16.91 -10.45 -5.53
N ASN A 99 -16.57 -9.35 -6.19
CA ASN A 99 -17.04 -8.00 -5.87
C ASN A 99 -17.72 -7.39 -7.11
N SER A 100 -18.43 -6.26 -6.96
CA SER A 100 -19.10 -5.58 -8.08
C SER A 100 -18.09 -5.19 -9.16
N GLU A 101 -18.48 -5.21 -10.44
CA GLU A 101 -17.62 -4.89 -11.60
C GLU A 101 -16.74 -3.64 -11.38
N GLY A 102 -17.32 -2.55 -10.87
CA GLY A 102 -16.56 -1.32 -10.59
C GLY A 102 -15.51 -1.46 -9.48
N ARG A 103 -15.76 -2.28 -8.46
CA ARG A 103 -14.81 -2.58 -7.38
C ARG A 103 -13.73 -3.56 -7.85
N ASN A 104 -14.06 -4.47 -8.77
CA ASN A 104 -13.07 -5.33 -9.42
C ASN A 104 -12.06 -4.48 -10.20
N PHE A 105 -12.53 -3.50 -10.99
CA PHE A 105 -11.64 -2.61 -11.72
C PHE A 105 -10.71 -1.80 -10.80
N ALA A 106 -11.26 -1.19 -9.73
CA ALA A 106 -10.45 -0.42 -8.77
C ALA A 106 -9.41 -1.29 -8.06
N ASN A 107 -9.79 -2.50 -7.63
CA ASN A 107 -8.87 -3.44 -7.00
C ASN A 107 -7.76 -3.88 -7.96
N VAL A 108 -8.10 -4.20 -9.21
CA VAL A 108 -7.11 -4.54 -10.25
C VAL A 108 -6.16 -3.37 -10.49
N LEU A 109 -6.68 -2.14 -10.63
CA LEU A 109 -5.86 -0.95 -10.82
C LEU A 109 -4.90 -0.70 -9.64
N LEU A 110 -5.38 -0.85 -8.41
CA LEU A 110 -4.54 -0.74 -7.21
C LEU A 110 -3.47 -1.84 -7.17
N THR A 111 -3.82 -3.09 -7.48
CA THR A 111 -2.85 -4.19 -7.56
C THR A 111 -1.79 -3.91 -8.61
N VAL A 112 -2.18 -3.50 -9.81
CA VAL A 112 -1.23 -3.12 -10.88
C VAL A 112 -0.34 -1.96 -10.42
N CYS A 113 -0.92 -0.96 -9.74
CA CYS A 113 -0.17 0.17 -9.18
C CYS A 113 0.92 -0.33 -8.21
N PHE A 114 0.57 -1.13 -7.19
CA PHE A 114 1.55 -1.70 -6.26
C PHE A 114 2.61 -2.58 -6.94
N VAL A 115 2.21 -3.39 -7.91
CA VAL A 115 3.13 -4.23 -8.69
C VAL A 115 4.11 -3.38 -9.50
N THR A 116 3.70 -2.22 -10.04
CA THR A 116 4.61 -1.30 -10.74
C THR A 116 5.46 -0.44 -9.81
N GLN A 117 4.96 -0.11 -8.61
CA GLN A 117 5.70 0.67 -7.61
C GLN A 117 6.90 -0.09 -7.04
N ILE A 118 6.79 -1.41 -6.83
CA ILE A 118 7.87 -2.22 -6.26
C ILE A 118 9.15 -2.18 -7.14
N PRO A 119 9.10 -2.46 -8.46
CA PRO A 119 10.25 -2.30 -9.35
C PRO A 119 10.81 -0.89 -9.36
N LEU A 120 9.94 0.14 -9.35
CA LEU A 120 10.36 1.53 -9.37
C LEU A 120 11.13 1.91 -8.08
N GLN A 121 10.67 1.43 -6.92
CA GLN A 121 11.34 1.62 -5.63
C GLN A 121 12.67 0.86 -5.57
N ILE A 122 12.72 -0.38 -6.05
CA ILE A 122 13.98 -1.14 -6.13
C ILE A 122 14.97 -0.40 -7.04
N TRP A 123 14.51 0.10 -8.19
CA TRP A 123 15.34 0.90 -9.09
C TRP A 123 15.86 2.16 -8.39
N ALA A 124 15.01 2.93 -7.71
CA ALA A 124 15.43 4.11 -6.95
C ALA A 124 16.52 3.78 -5.91
N ILE A 125 16.34 2.70 -5.14
CA ILE A 125 17.33 2.21 -4.17
C ILE A 125 18.67 1.89 -4.85
N THR A 126 18.64 1.23 -6.02
CA THR A 126 19.88 0.91 -6.75
C THR A 126 20.61 2.15 -7.26
N VAL A 127 19.88 3.13 -7.78
CA VAL A 127 20.43 4.42 -8.23
C VAL A 127 21.07 5.14 -7.06
N LEU A 128 20.37 5.20 -5.92
CA LEU A 128 20.84 5.92 -4.74
C LEU A 128 22.07 5.28 -4.11
N ARG A 129 22.16 3.94 -4.09
CA ARG A 129 23.39 3.23 -3.69
C ARG A 129 24.55 3.59 -4.59
N SER A 130 24.32 3.65 -5.90
CA SER A 130 25.34 4.06 -6.87
C SER A 130 25.81 5.50 -6.62
N CYS A 131 24.88 6.42 -6.30
CA CYS A 131 25.22 7.80 -5.91
C CYS A 131 26.07 7.85 -4.63
N LEU A 132 25.76 7.02 -3.62
CA LEU A 132 26.55 6.95 -2.38
C LEU A 132 27.98 6.46 -2.63
N GLU A 133 28.14 5.44 -3.47
CA GLU A 133 29.46 4.93 -3.87
C GLU A 133 30.24 5.99 -4.64
N PHE A 134 29.58 6.68 -5.58
CA PHE A 134 30.17 7.80 -6.30
C PHE A 134 30.62 8.93 -5.37
N PHE A 135 29.83 9.29 -4.36
CA PHE A 135 30.21 10.33 -3.38
C PHE A 135 31.41 9.94 -2.53
N VAL A 136 31.53 8.68 -2.15
CA VAL A 136 32.71 8.19 -1.45
C VAL A 136 33.95 8.30 -2.33
N LEU A 137 33.84 7.91 -3.61
CA LEU A 137 34.95 8.02 -4.56
C LEU A 137 35.37 9.47 -4.79
N VAL A 138 34.42 10.40 -4.96
CA VAL A 138 34.72 11.83 -5.12
C VAL A 138 35.43 12.38 -3.89
N HIS A 139 34.96 12.05 -2.69
CA HIS A 139 35.60 12.49 -1.44
C HIS A 139 37.05 12.00 -1.33
N VAL A 140 37.31 10.73 -1.65
CA VAL A 140 38.67 10.16 -1.65
C VAL A 140 39.54 10.83 -2.71
N LEU A 141 38.99 11.11 -3.90
CA LEU A 141 39.72 11.77 -4.98
C LEU A 141 40.09 13.22 -4.62
N VAL A 142 39.19 13.95 -3.95
CA VAL A 142 39.48 15.30 -3.42
C VAL A 142 40.58 15.24 -2.36
N GLU A 143 40.50 14.31 -1.40
CA GLU A 143 41.53 14.15 -0.37
C GLU A 143 42.90 13.78 -0.95
N LEU A 144 42.94 12.98 -2.02
CA LEU A 144 44.18 12.65 -2.72
C LEU A 144 44.73 13.84 -3.53
N ALA A 145 43.87 14.71 -4.06
CA ALA A 145 44.27 15.90 -4.82
C ALA A 145 44.80 17.03 -3.93
N GLU A 146 44.42 17.06 -2.65
CA GLU A 146 44.91 18.03 -1.67
C GLU A 146 46.27 17.66 -1.05
N ARG A 147 46.75 16.42 -1.27
CA ARG A 147 48.06 15.92 -0.80
C ARG A 147 49.12 16.08 -1.87
#